data_AF-A0A350DGH6-F1
#
_entry.id   AF-A0A350DGH6-F1
#
_cell.length_a   1.000
_cell.length_b   1.000
_cell.length_c   1.000
_cell.angle_alpha   90.00
_cell.angle_beta   90.00
_cell.angle_gamma   90.00
#
_symmetry.space_group_name_H-M   'P 1'
#
loop_
_entity.id
_entity.type
_entity.pdbx_description
1 polymer ?
#
loop_
_entity_poly.entity_id
_entity_poly.type
_entity_poly.pdbx_seq_one_letter_code
_entity_poly.pdbx_strand_id
1 'polypeptide(L)'
;DWFAPFLEFRFPVHGRLHTPMLSIELRQAIEPWHVLGEEATAGGTARYVDSSVERLEVKVSGMSGDRYVVTCNGRPVPLTATGRNGEAVAGVRYRAWQPPSALHPKIPIHAPLVFDVIDTWNQRSVAGCTYYVVHPTGRSFETFPVNAFEAEARRLGRFSDSGHRHGFQAPVPERASQELPCTLDLRWSPR
;
A
#
# COMPACT_ATOMS: atom_id res chain seq x y z
N ASP A 1 -8.23 -16.20 19.23
CA ASP A 1 -6.77 -16.40 19.00
C ASP A 1 -6.39 -17.46 17.97
N TRP A 2 -7.24 -18.45 17.65
CA TRP A 2 -6.90 -19.48 16.64
C TRP A 2 -6.83 -18.99 15.17
N PHE A 3 -7.56 -17.92 14.83
CA PHE A 3 -7.62 -17.38 13.45
C PHE A 3 -6.44 -16.45 13.12
N ALA A 4 -5.78 -15.87 14.14
CA ALA A 4 -4.71 -14.90 13.94
C ALA A 4 -3.54 -15.43 13.07
N PRO A 5 -3.08 -16.68 13.24
CA PRO A 5 -2.06 -17.25 12.35
C PRO A 5 -2.50 -17.35 10.88
N PHE A 6 -3.77 -17.67 10.61
CA PHE A 6 -4.31 -17.71 9.25
C PHE A 6 -4.36 -16.30 8.63
N LEU A 7 -4.73 -15.30 9.43
CA LEU A 7 -4.73 -13.91 9.01
C LEU A 7 -3.31 -13.44 8.70
N GLU A 8 -2.33 -13.72 9.55
CA GLU A 8 -0.91 -13.38 9.32
C GLU A 8 -0.33 -14.08 8.10
N PHE A 9 -0.71 -15.34 7.86
CA PHE A 9 -0.28 -16.07 6.68
C PHE A 9 -0.88 -15.48 5.40
N ARG A 10 -2.19 -15.18 5.39
CA ARG A 10 -2.90 -14.69 4.22
C ARG A 10 -2.64 -13.21 3.94
N PHE A 11 -2.45 -12.42 4.99
CA PHE A 11 -2.27 -10.97 5.00
C PHE A 11 -1.07 -10.59 5.85
N PRO A 12 0.15 -10.92 5.40
CA PRO A 12 1.35 -10.63 6.16
C PRO A 12 1.56 -9.13 6.33
N VAL A 13 2.14 -8.77 7.47
CA VAL A 13 2.63 -7.41 7.73
C VAL A 13 3.91 -7.19 6.94
N HIS A 14 3.97 -6.07 6.22
CA HIS A 14 5.17 -5.62 5.51
C HIS A 14 6.09 -4.82 6.41
N GLY A 15 5.54 -4.04 7.34
CA GLY A 15 6.32 -3.31 8.32
C GLY A 15 5.48 -2.41 9.20
N ARG A 16 6.16 -1.81 10.19
CA ARG A 16 5.55 -0.91 11.17
C ARG A 16 6.44 0.30 11.37
N LEU A 17 5.81 1.46 11.47
CA LEU A 17 6.43 2.69 11.92
C LEU A 17 5.83 3.04 13.28
N HIS A 18 6.69 3.20 14.29
CA HIS A 18 6.29 3.67 15.61
C HIS A 18 6.85 5.08 15.83
N THR A 19 5.99 6.01 16.23
CA THR A 19 6.35 7.40 16.53
C THR A 19 5.74 7.81 17.87
N PRO A 20 6.20 8.91 18.49
CA PRO A 20 5.56 9.45 19.69
C PRO A 20 4.09 9.89 19.48
N MET A 21 3.68 10.16 18.25
CA MET A 21 2.36 10.70 17.91
C MET A 21 1.36 9.62 17.55
N LEU A 22 1.79 8.62 16.77
CA LEU A 22 0.97 7.51 16.28
C LEU A 22 1.86 6.35 15.80
N SER A 23 1.25 5.19 15.55
CA SER A 23 1.89 4.07 14.86
C SER A 23 1.17 3.76 13.55
N ILE A 24 1.92 3.33 12.54
CA ILE A 24 1.42 2.85 11.24
C ILE A 24 1.83 1.39 11.09
N GLU A 25 0.90 0.51 10.73
CA GLU A 25 1.15 -0.84 10.26
C GLU A 25 0.73 -0.94 8.80
N LEU A 26 1.63 -1.43 7.94
CA LEU A 26 1.34 -1.73 6.55
C LEU A 26 1.20 -3.23 6.39
N ARG A 27 0.02 -3.66 5.94
CA ARG A 27 -0.32 -5.08 5.76
C ARG A 27 -0.79 -5.33 4.35
N GLN A 28 -0.52 -6.52 3.82
CA GLN A 28 -1.15 -6.94 2.57
C GLN A 28 -2.68 -6.98 2.72
N ALA A 29 -3.42 -6.41 1.77
CA ALA A 29 -4.86 -6.56 1.69
C ALA A 29 -5.25 -7.41 0.47
N ILE A 30 -6.49 -7.93 0.47
CA ILE A 30 -7.06 -8.59 -0.71
C ILE A 30 -7.12 -7.56 -1.84
N GLU A 31 -6.76 -7.92 -3.07
CA GLU A 31 -7.09 -7.18 -4.28
C GLU A 31 -7.57 -8.17 -5.33
N PRO A 32 -8.78 -8.01 -5.90
CA PRO A 32 -9.23 -8.90 -6.97
C PRO A 32 -8.45 -8.61 -8.26
N TRP A 33 -7.92 -9.65 -8.88
CA TRP A 33 -7.31 -9.55 -10.20
C TRP A 33 -8.34 -9.83 -11.28
N HIS A 34 -8.43 -8.91 -12.25
CA HIS A 34 -9.39 -9.01 -13.33
C HIS A 34 -8.89 -9.97 -14.40
N VAL A 35 -9.80 -10.82 -14.88
CA VAL A 35 -9.58 -11.64 -16.07
C VAL A 35 -9.91 -10.77 -17.30
N LEU A 36 -8.98 -10.66 -18.22
CA LEU A 36 -9.14 -9.93 -19.48
C LEU A 36 -9.93 -10.76 -20.52
N GLY A 37 -10.22 -10.13 -21.66
CA GLY A 37 -10.84 -10.80 -22.80
C GLY A 37 -9.98 -11.94 -23.35
N GLU A 38 -10.59 -12.78 -24.20
CA GLU A 38 -9.88 -13.85 -24.89
C GLU A 38 -8.90 -13.28 -25.93
N GLU A 39 -7.66 -13.73 -25.86
CA GLU A 39 -6.62 -13.44 -26.85
C GLU A 39 -6.28 -14.73 -27.61
N ALA A 40 -6.17 -14.62 -28.94
CA ALA A 40 -5.70 -15.70 -29.78
C ALA A 40 -4.20 -15.91 -29.58
N THR A 41 -3.81 -17.14 -29.27
CA THR A 41 -2.42 -17.59 -29.14
C THR A 41 -2.13 -18.62 -30.23
N ALA A 42 -0.85 -18.96 -30.43
CA ALA A 42 -0.45 -19.96 -31.43
C ALA A 42 -1.07 -21.36 -31.20
N GLY A 43 -1.58 -21.67 -30.00
CA GLY A 43 -2.16 -22.97 -29.64
C GLY A 43 -3.64 -22.96 -29.23
N GLY A 44 -4.34 -21.83 -29.31
CA GLY A 44 -5.74 -21.70 -28.85
C GLY A 44 -6.07 -20.30 -28.33
N THR A 45 -7.13 -20.15 -27.54
CA THR A 45 -7.47 -18.88 -26.87
C THR A 45 -7.07 -18.93 -25.39
N ALA A 46 -6.59 -17.81 -24.86
CA ALA A 46 -6.26 -17.65 -23.44
C ALA A 46 -6.88 -16.36 -22.89
N ARG A 47 -7.15 -16.32 -21.59
CA ARG A 47 -7.56 -15.10 -20.90
C ARG A 47 -6.49 -14.68 -19.92
N TYR A 48 -5.91 -13.50 -20.13
CA TYR A 48 -4.86 -12.99 -19.25
C TYR A 48 -5.44 -12.50 -17.92
N VAL A 49 -4.72 -12.71 -16.82
CA VAL A 49 -5.09 -12.19 -15.50
C VAL A 49 -4.25 -10.96 -15.21
N ASP A 50 -4.88 -9.81 -15.02
CA ASP A 50 -4.21 -8.58 -14.65
C ASP A 50 -3.80 -8.62 -13.17
N SER A 51 -2.62 -9.17 -12.90
CA SER A 51 -1.99 -9.22 -11.57
C SER A 51 -1.08 -8.02 -11.27
N SER A 52 -1.24 -6.93 -12.03
CA SER A 52 -0.43 -5.73 -11.88
C SER A 52 -0.83 -4.83 -10.73
N VAL A 53 -2.05 -4.99 -10.22
CA VAL A 53 -2.63 -4.15 -9.17
C VAL A 53 -2.63 -4.90 -7.85
N GLU A 54 -2.24 -4.20 -6.79
CA GLU A 54 -2.20 -4.70 -5.42
C GLU A 54 -2.85 -3.69 -4.47
N ARG A 55 -3.14 -4.15 -3.25
CA ARG A 55 -3.69 -3.30 -2.19
C ARG A 55 -2.97 -3.56 -0.87
N LEU A 56 -2.62 -2.47 -0.20
CA LEU A 56 -2.20 -2.48 1.19
C LEU A 56 -3.38 -2.07 2.08
N GLU A 57 -3.46 -2.67 3.25
CA GLU A 57 -4.15 -2.09 4.40
C GLU A 57 -3.15 -1.21 5.15
N VAL A 58 -3.55 0.02 5.42
CA VAL A 58 -2.86 0.97 6.29
C VAL A 58 -3.66 1.02 7.57
N LYS A 59 -3.08 0.53 8.66
CA LYS A 59 -3.66 0.62 9.99
C LYS A 59 -2.90 1.67 10.78
N VAL A 60 -3.64 2.59 11.40
CA VAL A 60 -3.10 3.63 12.26
C VAL A 60 -3.63 3.44 13.67
N SER A 61 -2.75 3.54 14.67
CA SER A 61 -3.12 3.49 16.08
C SER A 61 -2.50 4.64 16.88
N GLY A 62 -3.17 5.09 17.93
CA GLY A 62 -2.74 6.21 18.78
C GLY A 62 -3.03 7.59 18.18
N MET A 63 -3.70 7.65 17.03
CA MET A 63 -4.09 8.91 16.40
C MET A 63 -5.29 9.50 17.15
N SER A 64 -5.12 10.68 17.74
CA SER A 64 -6.18 11.40 18.45
C SER A 64 -6.46 12.74 17.78
N GLY A 65 -7.74 13.00 17.50
CA GLY A 65 -8.20 14.21 16.81
C GLY A 65 -7.68 14.33 15.37
N ASP A 66 -7.71 15.56 14.85
CA ASP A 66 -7.52 15.86 13.42
C ASP A 66 -6.18 16.56 13.12
N ARG A 67 -5.22 16.51 14.06
CA ARG A 67 -3.92 17.17 13.90
C ARG A 67 -3.01 16.47 12.90
N TYR A 68 -3.07 15.14 12.85
CA TYR A 68 -2.18 14.35 12.01
C TYR A 68 -2.94 13.75 10.84
N VAL A 69 -2.36 13.86 9.65
CA VAL A 69 -2.88 13.24 8.43
C VAL A 69 -1.84 12.27 7.91
N VAL A 70 -2.24 11.03 7.66
CA VAL A 70 -1.40 10.07 6.96
C VAL A 70 -1.63 10.24 5.45
N THR A 71 -0.55 10.40 4.70
CA THR A 71 -0.59 10.42 3.23
C THR A 71 0.20 9.27 2.65
N CYS A 72 -0.14 8.86 1.44
CA CYS A 72 0.65 7.96 0.62
C CYS A 72 0.99 8.69 -0.69
N ASN A 73 2.28 8.79 -1.01
CA ASN A 73 2.80 9.56 -2.13
C ASN A 73 2.29 11.02 -2.17
N GLY A 74 2.03 11.61 -0.99
CA GLY A 74 1.54 12.98 -0.82
C GLY A 74 0.01 13.14 -0.92
N ARG A 75 -0.73 12.04 -1.11
CA ARG A 75 -2.20 12.05 -1.15
C ARG A 75 -2.78 11.53 0.17
N PRO A 76 -3.76 12.22 0.79
CA PRO A 76 -4.38 11.76 2.02
C PRO A 76 -4.94 10.34 1.89
N VAL A 77 -4.60 9.49 2.86
CA VAL A 77 -5.17 8.16 3.00
C VAL A 77 -6.53 8.30 3.71
N PRO A 78 -7.65 7.79 3.15
CA PRO A 78 -8.99 7.95 3.70
C PRO A 78 -9.24 7.01 4.89
N LEU A 79 -8.55 7.29 6.00
CA LEU A 79 -8.63 6.54 7.25
C LEU A 79 -10.05 6.53 7.82
N THR A 80 -10.57 5.32 8.09
CA THR A 80 -11.88 5.09 8.69
C THR A 80 -11.72 4.47 10.06
N ALA A 81 -12.41 5.02 11.07
CA ALA A 81 -12.34 4.52 12.44
C ALA A 81 -12.85 3.07 12.54
N THR A 82 -12.17 2.23 13.33
CA THR A 82 -12.55 0.82 13.52
C THR A 82 -13.56 0.61 14.67
N GLY A 83 -13.93 1.69 15.37
CA GLY A 83 -14.68 1.65 16.63
C GLY A 83 -13.81 1.46 17.87
N ARG A 84 -12.51 1.17 17.71
CA ARG A 84 -11.53 1.23 18.81
C ARG A 84 -10.96 2.64 18.92
N ASN A 85 -10.77 3.12 20.15
CA ASN A 85 -10.27 4.47 20.39
C ASN A 85 -8.86 4.65 19.79
N GLY A 86 -8.71 5.67 18.95
CA GLY A 86 -7.46 6.02 18.30
C GLY A 86 -6.99 5.04 17.24
N GLU A 87 -7.85 4.13 16.77
CA GLU A 87 -7.56 3.16 15.71
C GLU A 87 -8.37 3.45 14.45
N ALA A 88 -7.69 3.50 13.31
CA ALA A 88 -8.30 3.68 12.01
C ALA A 88 -7.61 2.84 10.94
N VAL A 89 -8.33 2.49 9.88
CA VAL A 89 -7.83 1.68 8.76
C VAL A 89 -8.23 2.27 7.42
N ALA A 90 -7.43 2.02 6.38
CA ALA A 90 -7.77 2.32 5.01
C ALA A 90 -7.03 1.39 4.04
N GLY A 91 -7.57 1.25 2.84
CA GLY A 91 -6.86 0.64 1.72
C GLY A 91 -5.99 1.66 0.98
N VAL A 92 -4.84 1.23 0.49
CA VAL A 92 -4.10 1.92 -0.58
C VAL A 92 -3.95 0.95 -1.73
N ARG A 93 -4.61 1.26 -2.84
CA ARG A 93 -4.58 0.49 -4.07
C ARG A 93 -3.60 1.11 -5.05
N TYR A 94 -2.74 0.30 -5.64
CA TYR A 94 -1.61 0.77 -6.43
C TYR A 94 -1.23 -0.25 -7.51
N ARG A 95 -0.52 0.22 -8.53
CA ARG A 95 0.06 -0.66 -9.57
C ARG A 95 1.46 -1.06 -9.15
N ALA A 96 1.68 -2.34 -8.91
CA ALA A 96 2.93 -2.92 -8.46
C ALA A 96 3.95 -3.09 -9.59
N TRP A 97 3.49 -3.51 -10.78
CA TRP A 97 4.33 -3.74 -11.96
C TRP A 97 3.54 -3.49 -13.25
N GLN A 98 4.16 -3.57 -14.42
CA GLN A 98 3.52 -3.28 -15.70
C GLN A 98 3.68 -4.47 -16.67
N PRO A 99 2.71 -5.41 -16.70
CA PRO A 99 2.69 -6.48 -17.69
C PRO A 99 2.45 -5.93 -19.11
N PRO A 100 2.82 -6.71 -20.14
CA PRO A 100 2.49 -6.38 -21.53
C PRO A 100 0.98 -6.31 -21.77
N SER A 101 0.19 -7.13 -21.06
CA SER A 101 -1.28 -7.13 -21.11
C SER A 101 -1.85 -6.74 -19.73
N ALA A 102 -2.71 -5.71 -19.67
CA ALA A 102 -3.40 -5.27 -18.46
C ALA A 102 -4.73 -4.58 -18.83
N LEU A 103 -5.65 -4.45 -17.86
CA LEU A 103 -6.92 -3.74 -18.07
C LEU A 103 -6.70 -2.25 -18.36
N HIS A 104 -5.66 -1.67 -17.75
CA HIS A 104 -5.29 -0.26 -17.91
C HIS A 104 -3.79 -0.09 -18.16
N PRO A 105 -3.28 -0.46 -19.34
CA PRO A 105 -1.83 -0.58 -19.60
C PRO A 105 -1.09 0.75 -19.57
N LYS A 106 -1.80 1.87 -19.78
CA LYS A 106 -1.21 3.23 -19.77
C LYS A 106 -0.99 3.81 -18.37
N ILE A 107 -1.49 3.16 -17.33
CA ILE A 107 -1.27 3.61 -15.96
C ILE A 107 0.12 3.14 -15.52
N PRO A 108 1.02 4.04 -15.07
CA PRO A 108 2.37 3.66 -14.66
C PRO A 108 2.40 2.92 -13.31
N ILE A 109 3.56 2.37 -12.97
CA ILE A 109 3.80 1.76 -11.67
C ILE A 109 3.81 2.82 -10.55
N HIS A 110 3.38 2.42 -9.35
CA HIS A 110 3.30 3.26 -8.17
C HIS A 110 4.24 2.71 -7.10
N ALA A 111 5.54 2.67 -7.40
CA ALA A 111 6.56 2.17 -6.48
C ALA A 111 7.78 3.11 -6.49
N PRO A 112 8.37 3.42 -5.32
CA PRO A 112 7.92 3.02 -3.98
C PRO A 112 6.65 3.75 -3.52
N LEU A 113 6.01 3.21 -2.48
CA LEU A 113 4.93 3.87 -1.73
C LEU A 113 5.53 4.55 -0.50
N VAL A 114 5.52 5.87 -0.48
CA VAL A 114 6.02 6.68 0.62
C VAL A 114 4.85 7.14 1.47
N PHE A 115 4.84 6.73 2.73
CA PHE A 115 3.85 7.12 3.72
C PHE A 115 4.40 8.21 4.61
N ASP A 116 3.68 9.33 4.71
CA ASP A 116 4.07 10.48 5.53
C ASP A 116 3.01 10.75 6.59
N VAL A 117 3.45 11.07 7.81
CA VAL A 117 2.63 11.63 8.88
C VAL A 117 2.80 13.14 8.83
N ILE A 118 1.76 13.85 8.37
CA ILE A 118 1.77 15.31 8.26
C ILE A 118 1.15 15.92 9.51
N ASP A 119 1.88 16.84 10.15
CA ASP A 119 1.33 17.73 11.18
C ASP A 119 0.62 18.90 10.48
N THR A 120 -0.70 18.94 10.54
CA THR A 120 -1.52 19.93 9.82
C THR A 120 -1.32 21.35 10.32
N TRP A 121 -0.89 21.53 11.58
CA TRP A 121 -0.63 22.84 12.15
C TRP A 121 0.66 23.46 11.63
N ASN A 122 1.68 22.62 11.43
CA ASN A 122 2.99 23.05 10.95
C ASN A 122 3.20 22.82 9.45
N GLN A 123 2.24 22.15 8.79
CA GLN A 123 2.25 21.80 7.37
C GLN A 123 3.58 21.16 6.95
N ARG A 124 4.02 20.17 7.73
CA ARG A 124 5.27 19.43 7.50
C ARG A 124 5.08 17.95 7.83
N SER A 125 5.81 17.10 7.12
CA SER A 125 5.93 15.70 7.52
C SER A 125 6.82 15.61 8.76
N VAL A 126 6.35 14.88 9.77
CA VAL A 126 7.05 14.69 11.07
C VAL A 126 7.59 13.28 11.24
N ALA A 127 7.13 12.34 10.41
CA ALA A 127 7.59 10.96 10.37
C ALA A 127 7.09 10.31 9.07
N GLY A 128 7.64 9.16 8.71
CA GLY A 128 7.18 8.43 7.55
C GLY A 128 7.93 7.12 7.36
N CYS A 129 7.40 6.29 6.48
CA CYS A 129 7.96 5.00 6.13
C CYS A 129 7.77 4.75 4.64
N THR A 130 8.57 3.87 4.07
CA THR A 130 8.54 3.55 2.65
C THR A 130 8.34 2.05 2.45
N TYR A 131 7.38 1.70 1.60
CA TYR A 131 7.19 0.35 1.11
C TYR A 131 7.65 0.24 -0.34
N TYR A 132 8.44 -0.80 -0.62
CA TYR A 132 8.95 -1.12 -1.94
C TYR A 132 8.26 -2.37 -2.47
N VAL A 133 7.83 -2.36 -3.74
CA VAL A 133 7.20 -3.55 -4.35
C VAL A 133 8.21 -4.69 -4.53
N VAL A 134 9.41 -4.31 -4.96
CA VAL A 134 10.61 -5.15 -5.07
C VAL A 134 11.68 -4.61 -4.14
N HIS A 135 12.61 -5.47 -3.71
CA HIS A 135 13.68 -5.07 -2.81
C HIS A 135 14.42 -3.81 -3.34
N PRO A 136 14.68 -2.78 -2.51
CA PRO A 136 15.20 -1.48 -2.95
C PRO A 136 16.54 -1.54 -3.68
N THR A 137 17.35 -2.57 -3.43
CA THR A 137 18.61 -2.81 -4.16
C THR A 137 18.42 -3.49 -5.53
N GLY A 138 17.19 -3.61 -6.02
CA GLY A 138 16.88 -4.17 -7.34
C GLY A 138 17.12 -5.68 -7.45
N ARG A 139 17.32 -6.39 -6.32
CA ARG A 139 17.48 -7.84 -6.32
C ARG A 139 16.16 -8.51 -6.71
N SER A 140 16.08 -8.92 -7.97
CA SER A 140 15.13 -9.95 -8.38
C SER A 140 15.71 -11.31 -7.97
N PHE A 141 14.88 -12.18 -7.42
CA PHE A 141 15.30 -13.52 -7.05
C PHE A 141 14.90 -14.47 -8.18
N GLU A 142 15.88 -15.13 -8.79
CA GLU A 142 15.62 -16.14 -9.83
C GLU A 142 15.04 -17.43 -9.25
N THR A 143 15.22 -17.66 -7.95
CA THR A 143 14.78 -18.86 -7.24
C THR A 143 13.65 -18.56 -6.27
N PHE A 144 12.77 -19.54 -6.11
CA PHE A 144 11.81 -19.57 -5.01
C PHE A 144 12.54 -19.56 -3.66
N PRO A 145 11.93 -19.01 -2.60
CA PRO A 145 12.49 -19.10 -1.26
C PRO A 145 12.68 -20.56 -0.85
N VAL A 146 13.84 -20.90 -0.30
CA VAL A 146 14.12 -22.28 0.14
C VAL A 146 13.31 -22.68 1.37
N ASN A 147 12.84 -21.72 2.15
CA ASN A 147 12.00 -21.93 3.33
C ASN A 147 11.16 -20.68 3.69
N ALA A 148 10.31 -20.82 4.71
CA ALA A 148 9.44 -19.75 5.19
C ALA A 148 10.21 -18.55 5.77
N PHE A 149 11.34 -18.79 6.44
CA PHE A 149 12.18 -17.72 6.99
C PHE A 149 12.80 -16.85 5.90
N GLU A 150 13.28 -17.45 4.81
CA GLU A 150 13.80 -16.69 3.67
C GLU A 150 12.67 -15.88 3.00
N ALA A 151 11.49 -16.49 2.83
CA ALA A 151 10.32 -15.79 2.28
C ALA A 151 9.90 -14.60 3.16
N GLU A 152 9.99 -14.72 4.48
CA GLU A 152 9.77 -13.64 5.43
C GLU A 152 10.85 -12.56 5.35
N ALA A 153 12.12 -12.94 5.35
CA ALA A 153 13.24 -12.00 5.22
C ALA A 153 13.15 -11.18 3.92
N ARG A 154 12.81 -11.82 2.79
CA ARG A 154 12.57 -11.15 1.51
C ARG A 154 11.40 -10.16 1.59
N ARG A 155 10.35 -10.47 2.37
CA ARG A 155 9.21 -9.57 2.58
C ARG A 155 9.57 -8.38 3.48
N LEU A 156 10.32 -8.60 4.56
CA LEU A 156 10.75 -7.54 5.48
C LEU A 156 11.71 -6.55 4.82
N GLY A 157 12.56 -7.02 3.91
CA GLY A 157 13.45 -6.15 3.12
C GLY A 157 12.73 -5.20 2.15
N ARG A 158 11.39 -5.25 2.07
CA ARG A 158 10.55 -4.34 1.28
C ARG A 158 10.02 -3.16 2.08
N PHE A 159 10.40 -3.01 3.33
CA PHE A 159 9.96 -1.92 4.18
C PHE A 159 11.15 -1.16 4.77
N SER A 160 11.02 0.16 4.82
CA SER A 160 11.93 1.05 5.54
C SER A 160 11.09 1.92 6.48
N ASP A 161 11.43 1.91 7.77
CA ASP A 161 10.87 2.83 8.79
C ASP A 161 11.51 4.23 8.73
N SER A 162 12.46 4.42 7.83
CA SER A 162 13.10 5.70 7.55
C SER A 162 12.70 6.21 6.16
N GLY A 163 12.62 7.54 6.04
CA GLY A 163 12.25 8.22 4.79
C GLY A 163 10.85 8.83 4.86
N HIS A 164 10.82 10.15 5.01
CA HIS A 164 9.62 10.97 4.91
C HIS A 164 9.97 12.22 4.08
N ARG A 165 8.98 12.83 3.45
CA ARG A 165 9.18 14.00 2.58
C ARG A 165 9.54 15.21 3.43
N HIS A 166 10.65 15.86 3.10
CA HIS A 166 11.04 17.11 3.74
C HIS A 166 10.34 18.32 3.11
N GLY A 167 10.30 19.42 3.86
CA GLY A 167 9.74 20.69 3.41
C GLY A 167 8.25 20.85 3.71
N PHE A 168 7.68 21.88 3.10
CA PHE A 168 6.27 22.23 3.26
C PHE A 168 5.37 21.18 2.61
N GLN A 169 4.42 20.67 3.38
CA GLN A 169 3.44 19.67 2.99
C GLN A 169 2.06 20.13 3.46
N ALA A 170 1.29 20.73 2.55
CA ALA A 170 -0.13 21.03 2.76
C ALA A 170 -0.96 19.96 2.04
N PRO A 171 -1.46 18.93 2.74
CA PRO A 171 -2.24 17.87 2.11
C PRO A 171 -3.53 18.46 1.54
N VAL A 172 -3.70 18.35 0.22
CA VAL A 172 -4.97 18.69 -0.44
C VAL A 172 -5.97 17.59 -0.11
N PRO A 173 -7.17 17.91 0.38
CA PRO A 173 -8.19 16.91 0.67
C PRO A 173 -8.44 16.01 -0.54
N GLU A 174 -8.38 14.69 -0.33
CA GLU A 174 -8.70 13.72 -1.37
C GLU A 174 -10.21 13.52 -1.45
N ARG A 175 -10.78 13.58 -2.66
CA ARG A 175 -12.17 13.23 -2.85
C ARG A 175 -12.30 11.70 -2.75
N ALA A 176 -12.99 11.23 -1.71
CA ALA A 176 -13.24 9.80 -1.53
C ALA A 176 -13.94 9.21 -2.76
N SER A 177 -13.49 8.02 -3.18
CA SER A 177 -14.16 7.24 -4.22
C SER A 177 -15.55 6.83 -3.74
N GLN A 178 -16.55 6.93 -4.63
CA GLN A 178 -17.90 6.47 -4.30
C GLN A 178 -17.98 4.94 -4.25
N GLU A 179 -17.15 4.25 -5.03
CA GLU A 179 -17.09 2.78 -5.05
C GLU A 179 -16.21 2.23 -3.92
N LEU A 180 -15.15 2.95 -3.58
CA LEU A 180 -14.14 2.51 -2.60
C LEU A 180 -13.86 3.64 -1.58
N PRO A 181 -14.83 4.00 -0.72
CA PRO A 181 -14.72 5.18 0.15
C PRO A 181 -13.57 5.10 1.16
N CYS A 182 -13.23 3.89 1.62
CA CYS A 182 -12.13 3.64 2.55
C CYS A 182 -10.83 3.26 1.82
N THR A 183 -10.66 3.56 0.52
CA THR A 183 -9.44 3.22 -0.23
C THR A 183 -8.94 4.38 -1.07
N LEU A 184 -7.65 4.70 -0.92
CA LEU A 184 -6.93 5.57 -1.84
C LEU A 184 -6.50 4.74 -3.06
N ASP A 185 -7.11 4.97 -4.22
CA ASP A 185 -6.65 4.38 -5.49
C ASP A 185 -5.64 5.32 -6.16
N LEU A 186 -4.36 4.96 -6.11
CA LEU A 186 -3.28 5.76 -6.69
C LEU A 186 -3.35 5.83 -8.22
N ARG A 187 -4.06 4.89 -8.85
CA ARG A 187 -4.24 4.84 -10.31
C ARG A 187 -5.15 5.95 -10.81
N TRP A 188 -5.95 6.55 -9.93
CA TRP A 188 -6.77 7.71 -10.22
C TRP A 188 -6.05 8.98 -9.79
N SER A 189 -5.93 9.98 -10.66
CA SER A 189 -5.50 11.33 -10.26
C SER A 189 -6.74 12.21 -10.10
N PRO A 190 -6.94 12.87 -8.94
CA PRO A 190 -7.98 13.88 -8.83
C PRO A 190 -7.68 14.98 -9.86
N ARG A 191 -8.68 15.32 -10.67
CA ARG A 191 -8.65 16.50 -11.55
C ARG A 191 -8.98 17.74 -10.74
#